data_AF-F9ER46-F1
#
_entry.id   AF-F9ER46-F1
#
_cell.length_a   1.000
_cell.length_b   1.000
_cell.length_c   1.000
_cell.angle_alpha   90.00
_cell.angle_beta   90.00
_cell.angle_gamma   90.00
#
_symmetry.space_group_name_H-M   'P 1'
#
loop_
_entity.id
_entity.type
_entity.pdbx_description
1 polymer ?
#
loop_
_entity_poly.entity_id
_entity_poly.type
_entity_poly.pdbx_seq_one_letter_code
_entity_poly.pdbx_strand_id
1 'polypeptide(L)'
;GNFVINNASIVDNSGKIIAKSNVLVNSKKIYQNAAYSDTGIYATNIGLVAKEDIENIGGNIVADNNVSIYSENGDIKNSKKLSIHENDYHNVFTDVRGSGDIVGNKISIVANNVENLGADIKAQDKIQIGARKNLVIGNLEAVDKKVKNGGKDFVLDEKKTNVGSNLKAKDISLTSLGNVGIIGSNVVADNKMNIEAKGDIAIVAGKDSTLHEEKHSKSKGFGRSESSTDIAYATHNVASNIIGDKVNIASEKNISLLGSNVQANTKGQIKADGNITQAGVKDTNYSYHKKTKTGFMGLTSKSVTDENYAEKAILSATLAGDKGLKYDSKNNLILSGVKVVSSGNINLKGNNVEINPLETKSYNKHEEVKKGFSGSFSPKGISVSYGKDKLESKTDILNQTASQIVSNKDINIEATDKVRAKSVDIYAKNDVNISGDNGVEISTANNT
;
A
#
# COMPACT_ATOMS: atom_id res chain seq x y z
N GLY A 1 -31.88 -26.61 13.80
CA GLY A 1 -32.00 -26.02 15.14
C GLY A 1 -31.38 -24.64 15.11
N ASN A 2 -32.00 -23.69 15.78
CA ASN A 2 -31.48 -22.33 15.92
C ASN A 2 -30.59 -22.23 17.17
N PHE A 3 -29.63 -21.31 17.15
CA PHE A 3 -28.87 -20.88 18.31
C PHE A 3 -29.16 -19.39 18.55
N VAL A 4 -29.58 -19.03 19.76
CA VAL A 4 -29.99 -17.67 20.08
C VAL A 4 -29.40 -17.26 21.42
N ILE A 5 -28.70 -16.14 21.43
CA ILE A 5 -28.33 -15.39 22.65
C ILE A 5 -29.08 -14.07 22.59
N ASN A 6 -29.79 -13.72 23.65
CA ASN A 6 -30.55 -12.49 23.72
C ASN A 6 -30.31 -11.78 25.06
N ASN A 7 -30.23 -10.44 25.03
CA ASN A 7 -30.05 -9.57 26.19
C ASN A 7 -28.79 -9.85 27.04
N ALA A 8 -27.71 -10.36 26.44
CA ALA A 8 -26.44 -10.50 27.13
C ALA A 8 -25.72 -9.14 27.26
N SER A 9 -25.02 -8.90 28.37
CA SER A 9 -24.12 -7.75 28.46
C SER A 9 -22.94 -7.93 27.50
N ILE A 10 -22.27 -9.06 27.57
CA ILE A 10 -21.11 -9.39 26.73
C ILE A 10 -21.28 -10.82 26.24
N VAL A 11 -20.96 -11.05 24.97
CA VAL A 11 -20.76 -12.37 24.41
C VAL A 11 -19.30 -12.45 23.99
N ASP A 12 -18.53 -13.29 24.68
CA ASP A 12 -17.12 -13.54 24.36
C ASP A 12 -16.99 -15.00 23.94
N ASN A 13 -16.72 -15.22 22.65
CA ASN A 13 -16.58 -16.54 22.07
C ASN A 13 -15.17 -16.75 21.54
N SER A 14 -14.50 -17.77 22.08
CA SER A 14 -13.23 -18.30 21.58
C SER A 14 -13.35 -19.68 20.94
N GLY A 15 -14.57 -20.25 20.93
CA GLY A 15 -14.88 -21.56 20.40
C GLY A 15 -15.75 -21.53 19.14
N LYS A 16 -16.37 -22.66 18.84
CA LYS A 16 -17.18 -22.84 17.64
C LYS A 16 -18.67 -22.84 17.98
N ILE A 17 -19.43 -21.93 17.36
CA ILE A 17 -20.89 -21.91 17.43
C ILE A 17 -21.41 -22.44 16.10
N ILE A 18 -22.17 -23.53 16.14
CA ILE A 18 -22.74 -24.17 14.93
C ILE A 18 -24.25 -24.31 15.11
N ALA A 19 -25.03 -23.82 14.15
CA ALA A 19 -26.46 -24.05 14.08
C ALA A 19 -26.87 -24.48 12.67
N LYS A 20 -27.80 -25.45 12.55
CA LYS A 20 -28.29 -25.88 11.23
C LYS A 20 -29.14 -24.83 10.49
N SER A 21 -29.64 -23.83 11.22
CA SER A 21 -30.61 -22.87 10.67
C SER A 21 -30.11 -21.45 10.93
N ASN A 22 -30.38 -20.89 12.10
CA ASN A 22 -29.98 -19.51 12.40
C ASN A 22 -29.08 -19.45 13.63
N VAL A 23 -28.06 -18.59 13.57
CA VAL A 23 -27.40 -18.01 14.75
C VAL A 23 -27.87 -16.57 14.88
N LEU A 24 -28.44 -16.21 16.02
CA LEU A 24 -28.75 -14.82 16.38
C LEU A 24 -28.10 -14.49 17.72
N VAL A 25 -27.24 -13.48 17.72
CA VAL A 25 -26.61 -12.96 18.94
C VAL A 25 -27.01 -11.51 19.12
N ASN A 26 -27.69 -11.21 20.23
CA ASN A 26 -28.04 -9.86 20.64
C ASN A 26 -27.43 -9.56 22.02
N SER A 27 -26.51 -8.60 22.06
CA SER A 27 -25.81 -8.20 23.28
C SER A 27 -25.45 -6.71 23.32
N LYS A 28 -24.81 -6.23 24.39
CA LYS A 28 -24.14 -4.91 24.33
C LYS A 28 -22.85 -5.00 23.52
N LYS A 29 -21.99 -5.98 23.79
CA LYS A 29 -20.74 -6.23 23.06
C LYS A 29 -20.60 -7.67 22.61
N ILE A 30 -20.02 -7.87 21.43
CA ILE A 30 -19.73 -9.21 20.88
C ILE A 30 -18.23 -9.28 20.57
N TYR A 31 -17.56 -10.25 21.18
CA TYR A 31 -16.16 -10.57 20.93
C TYR A 31 -16.09 -11.98 20.35
N GLN A 32 -15.50 -12.10 19.18
CA GLN A 32 -15.14 -13.36 18.56
C GLN A 32 -13.61 -13.39 18.43
N ASN A 33 -12.95 -14.24 19.20
CA ASN A 33 -11.48 -14.31 19.20
C ASN A 33 -11.02 -15.73 18.89
N ALA A 34 -10.41 -15.94 17.72
CA ALA A 34 -9.98 -17.27 17.31
C ALA A 34 -8.93 -17.86 18.26
N ALA A 35 -9.26 -19.01 18.86
CA ALA A 35 -8.26 -19.89 19.49
C ALA A 35 -7.54 -20.75 18.44
N TYR A 36 -8.28 -21.19 17.41
CA TYR A 36 -7.81 -22.03 16.30
C TYR A 36 -8.33 -21.51 14.96
N SER A 37 -7.81 -22.05 13.86
CA SER A 37 -8.17 -21.62 12.50
C SER A 37 -9.63 -21.89 12.11
N ASP A 38 -10.30 -22.86 12.75
CA ASP A 38 -11.70 -23.20 12.49
C ASP A 38 -12.67 -22.63 13.54
N THR A 39 -12.17 -21.87 14.53
CA THR A 39 -12.97 -21.13 15.49
C THR A 39 -13.89 -20.15 14.76
N GLY A 40 -15.13 -20.01 15.22
CA GLY A 40 -16.07 -19.11 14.55
C GLY A 40 -17.54 -19.47 14.74
N ILE A 41 -18.37 -18.85 13.89
CA ILE A 41 -19.83 -18.96 13.88
C ILE A 41 -20.25 -19.50 12.51
N TYR A 42 -21.02 -20.59 12.51
CA TYR A 42 -21.42 -21.32 11.30
C TYR A 42 -22.92 -21.59 11.31
N ALA A 43 -23.65 -21.13 10.28
CA ALA A 43 -25.09 -21.38 10.17
C ALA A 43 -25.63 -21.22 8.73
N THR A 44 -26.93 -21.41 8.51
CA THR A 44 -27.55 -20.97 7.25
C THR A 44 -27.72 -19.45 7.23
N ASN A 45 -28.12 -18.84 8.34
CA ASN A 45 -28.12 -17.39 8.51
C ASN A 45 -27.46 -16.99 9.83
N ILE A 46 -26.68 -15.91 9.82
CA ILE A 46 -26.02 -15.36 11.00
C ILE A 46 -26.45 -13.89 11.17
N GLY A 47 -26.98 -13.56 12.34
CA GLY A 47 -27.28 -12.21 12.77
C GLY A 47 -26.50 -11.87 14.04
N LEU A 48 -25.63 -10.86 13.98
CA LEU A 48 -24.91 -10.31 15.13
C LEU A 48 -25.37 -8.88 15.35
N VAL A 49 -25.97 -8.62 16.50
CA VAL A 49 -26.54 -7.32 16.86
C VAL A 49 -25.94 -6.88 18.19
N ALA A 50 -25.23 -5.76 18.19
CA ALA A 50 -24.64 -5.17 19.37
C ALA A 50 -25.13 -3.74 19.59
N LYS A 51 -25.29 -3.33 20.85
CA LYS A 51 -25.53 -1.91 21.18
C LYS A 51 -24.25 -1.07 21.05
N GLU A 52 -23.12 -1.68 21.37
CA GLU A 52 -21.78 -1.13 21.34
C GLU A 52 -20.95 -1.97 20.34
N ASP A 53 -19.74 -2.38 20.70
CA ASP A 53 -18.76 -2.90 19.72
C ASP A 53 -18.97 -4.38 19.36
N ILE A 54 -18.61 -4.71 18.11
CA ILE A 54 -18.41 -6.09 17.65
C ILE A 54 -16.96 -6.20 17.16
N GLU A 55 -16.19 -7.07 17.79
CA GLU A 55 -14.81 -7.32 17.37
C GLU A 55 -14.64 -8.81 17.04
N ASN A 56 -14.27 -9.09 15.79
CA ASN A 56 -13.93 -10.42 15.31
C ASN A 56 -12.44 -10.47 14.93
N ILE A 57 -11.66 -11.19 15.73
CA ILE A 57 -10.21 -11.37 15.54
C ILE A 57 -9.93 -12.83 15.20
N GLY A 58 -9.76 -13.09 13.90
CA GLY A 58 -9.39 -14.39 13.34
C GLY A 58 -10.51 -15.42 13.30
N GLY A 59 -11.68 -15.18 13.90
CA GLY A 59 -12.80 -16.12 13.87
C GLY A 59 -13.55 -16.09 12.54
N ASN A 60 -13.97 -17.25 12.06
CA ASN A 60 -14.75 -17.31 10.82
C ASN A 60 -16.23 -17.04 11.10
N ILE A 61 -16.90 -16.25 10.25
CA ILE A 61 -18.34 -16.03 10.27
C ILE A 61 -18.89 -16.51 8.94
N VAL A 62 -19.35 -17.75 8.89
CA VAL A 62 -19.69 -18.44 7.64
C VAL A 62 -21.17 -18.80 7.64
N ALA A 63 -21.91 -18.18 6.72
CA ALA A 63 -23.30 -18.49 6.48
C ALA A 63 -23.51 -19.08 5.07
N ASP A 64 -24.42 -20.04 4.93
CA ASP A 64 -24.83 -20.51 3.59
C ASP A 64 -25.62 -19.42 2.83
N ASN A 65 -26.37 -18.59 3.56
CA ASN A 65 -27.24 -17.57 2.99
C ASN A 65 -26.87 -16.15 3.45
N ASN A 66 -27.35 -15.68 4.61
CA ASN A 66 -27.15 -14.27 4.98
C ASN A 66 -26.24 -14.12 6.20
N VAL A 67 -25.32 -13.15 6.13
CA VAL A 67 -24.61 -12.59 7.28
C VAL A 67 -25.05 -11.15 7.48
N SER A 68 -25.58 -10.82 8.66
CA SER A 68 -25.93 -9.46 9.06
C SER A 68 -25.22 -9.11 10.35
N ILE A 69 -24.35 -8.10 10.31
CA ILE A 69 -23.59 -7.62 11.48
C ILE A 69 -23.96 -6.15 11.69
N TYR A 70 -24.53 -5.84 12.84
CA TYR A 70 -25.05 -4.51 13.14
C TYR A 70 -24.60 -4.06 14.52
N SER A 71 -23.98 -2.88 14.56
CA SER A 71 -23.75 -2.14 15.80
C SER A 71 -24.60 -0.87 15.81
N GLU A 72 -25.34 -0.68 16.90
CA GLU A 72 -26.21 0.49 17.10
C GLU A 72 -25.38 1.76 17.28
N ASN A 73 -24.49 1.78 18.28
CA ASN A 73 -23.71 2.95 18.69
C ASN A 73 -22.21 2.67 18.85
N GLY A 74 -21.72 1.48 18.47
CA GLY A 74 -20.32 1.11 18.54
C GLY A 74 -19.69 0.87 17.17
N ASP A 75 -18.49 0.32 17.22
CA ASP A 75 -17.68 0.02 16.05
C ASP A 75 -17.71 -1.48 15.71
N ILE A 76 -17.49 -1.81 14.43
CA ILE A 76 -17.28 -3.18 13.98
C ILE A 76 -15.85 -3.30 13.48
N LYS A 77 -15.09 -4.21 14.07
CA LYS A 77 -13.74 -4.55 13.63
C LYS A 77 -13.68 -6.02 13.27
N ASN A 78 -13.30 -6.31 12.04
CA ASN A 78 -12.97 -7.64 11.56
C ASN A 78 -11.48 -7.68 11.22
N SER A 79 -10.74 -8.67 11.71
CA SER A 79 -9.35 -8.83 11.31
C SER A 79 -8.92 -10.27 11.25
N LYS A 80 -7.89 -10.51 10.44
CA LYS A 80 -7.09 -11.72 10.55
C LYS A 80 -6.34 -11.69 11.88
N LYS A 81 -6.08 -12.86 12.46
CA LYS A 81 -5.27 -12.99 13.68
C LYS A 81 -3.86 -13.42 13.31
N LEU A 82 -2.93 -12.49 13.43
CA LEU A 82 -1.50 -12.75 13.32
C LEU A 82 -0.90 -13.01 14.71
N SER A 83 0.02 -13.97 14.80
CA SER A 83 0.81 -14.23 16.01
C SER A 83 2.26 -13.94 15.70
N ILE A 84 2.88 -13.13 16.55
CA ILE A 84 4.29 -12.81 16.49
C ILE A 84 5.01 -13.69 17.50
N HIS A 85 5.99 -14.44 17.04
CA HIS A 85 6.81 -15.31 17.88
C HIS A 85 8.22 -14.77 17.92
N GLU A 86 8.76 -14.58 19.12
CA GLU A 86 10.18 -14.33 19.35
C GLU A 86 10.78 -15.57 20.00
N ASN A 87 11.93 -16.03 19.50
CA ASN A 87 12.66 -17.14 20.11
C ASN A 87 13.89 -16.66 20.89
N ASP A 88 14.53 -17.56 21.62
CA ASP A 88 15.73 -17.27 22.42
C ASP A 88 16.94 -16.78 21.57
N TYR A 89 16.84 -16.88 20.24
CA TYR A 89 17.83 -16.36 19.28
C TYR A 89 17.45 -14.98 18.73
N HIS A 90 16.42 -14.32 19.27
CA HIS A 90 15.87 -13.03 18.80
C HIS A 90 15.35 -13.04 17.36
N ASN A 91 15.04 -14.23 16.81
CA ASN A 91 14.30 -14.31 15.56
C ASN A 91 12.83 -14.00 15.85
N VAL A 92 12.25 -13.12 15.04
CA VAL A 92 10.84 -12.77 15.11
C VAL A 92 10.17 -13.26 13.84
N PHE A 93 9.12 -14.07 13.93
CA PHE A 93 8.33 -14.41 12.74
C PHE A 93 6.84 -14.29 13.02
N THR A 94 6.08 -14.05 11.96
CA THR A 94 4.63 -13.93 12.01
C THR A 94 3.98 -15.14 11.39
N ASP A 95 3.05 -15.74 12.12
CA ASP A 95 2.20 -16.84 11.66
C ASP A 95 0.71 -16.44 11.68
N VAL A 96 -0.09 -17.03 10.81
CA VAL A 96 -1.54 -16.80 10.74
C VAL A 96 -2.25 -17.77 11.67
N ARG A 97 -2.84 -17.27 12.75
CA ARG A 97 -3.57 -18.09 13.75
C ARG A 97 -5.05 -18.25 13.45
N GLY A 98 -5.65 -17.31 12.72
CA GLY A 98 -7.07 -17.35 12.37
C GLY A 98 -7.34 -16.40 11.22
N SER A 99 -8.21 -16.82 10.30
CA SER A 99 -8.49 -16.15 9.04
C SER A 99 -9.32 -14.87 9.20
N GLY A 100 -10.32 -14.88 10.09
CA GLY A 100 -11.26 -13.76 10.24
C GLY A 100 -12.26 -13.67 9.09
N ASP A 101 -12.50 -14.78 8.37
CA ASP A 101 -13.25 -14.75 7.12
C ASP A 101 -14.74 -14.54 7.37
N ILE A 102 -15.37 -13.65 6.61
CA ILE A 102 -16.82 -13.48 6.60
C ILE A 102 -17.35 -13.98 5.26
N VAL A 103 -18.15 -15.04 5.27
CA VAL A 103 -18.63 -15.71 4.05
C VAL A 103 -20.15 -15.85 4.06
N GLY A 104 -20.79 -15.55 2.93
CA GLY A 104 -22.25 -15.62 2.77
C GLY A 104 -22.71 -15.64 1.32
N ASN A 105 -24.02 -15.74 1.09
CA ASN A 105 -24.65 -15.33 -0.17
C ASN A 105 -24.83 -13.80 -0.20
N LYS A 106 -25.33 -13.21 0.90
CA LYS A 106 -25.39 -11.75 1.11
C LYS A 106 -24.79 -11.37 2.46
N ILE A 107 -23.99 -10.31 2.45
CA ILE A 107 -23.31 -9.78 3.65
C ILE A 107 -23.70 -8.32 3.83
N SER A 108 -24.20 -7.97 5.00
CA SER A 108 -24.50 -6.60 5.41
C SER A 108 -23.79 -6.27 6.73
N ILE A 109 -23.01 -5.19 6.74
CA ILE A 109 -22.27 -4.73 7.92
C ILE A 109 -22.55 -3.25 8.14
N VAL A 110 -23.06 -2.86 9.32
CA VAL A 110 -23.37 -1.46 9.63
C VAL A 110 -22.96 -1.09 11.05
N ALA A 111 -22.18 -0.01 11.21
CA ALA A 111 -21.71 0.50 12.50
C ALA A 111 -21.31 1.98 12.44
N ASN A 112 -20.79 2.53 13.55
CA ASN A 112 -20.16 3.85 13.54
C ASN A 112 -18.90 3.83 12.68
N ASN A 113 -17.87 3.11 13.10
CA ASN A 113 -16.73 2.76 12.26
C ASN A 113 -16.81 1.28 11.86
N VAL A 114 -16.39 0.96 10.64
CA VAL A 114 -16.20 -0.41 10.19
C VAL A 114 -14.79 -0.59 9.69
N GLU A 115 -14.07 -1.57 10.24
CA GLU A 115 -12.71 -1.91 9.84
C GLU A 115 -12.66 -3.38 9.44
N ASN A 116 -12.05 -3.65 8.29
CA ASN A 116 -11.65 -5.00 7.88
C ASN A 116 -10.15 -5.00 7.60
N LEU A 117 -9.37 -5.75 8.38
CA LEU A 117 -7.91 -5.72 8.36
C LEU A 117 -7.32 -7.10 8.04
N GLY A 118 -6.76 -7.25 6.83
CA GLY A 118 -6.09 -8.46 6.37
C GLY A 118 -6.96 -9.73 6.26
N ALA A 119 -8.27 -9.60 6.49
CA ALA A 119 -9.26 -10.68 6.45
C ALA A 119 -10.09 -10.64 5.15
N ASP A 120 -10.65 -11.79 4.77
CA ASP A 120 -11.47 -11.89 3.57
C ASP A 120 -12.96 -11.73 3.89
N ILE A 121 -13.68 -11.03 3.00
CA ILE A 121 -15.14 -10.97 3.01
C ILE A 121 -15.64 -11.42 1.64
N LYS A 122 -16.34 -12.55 1.59
CA LYS A 122 -16.75 -13.20 0.34
C LYS A 122 -18.25 -13.42 0.33
N ALA A 123 -18.97 -12.76 -0.57
CA ALA A 123 -20.36 -13.02 -0.82
C ALA A 123 -20.58 -13.60 -2.22
N GLN A 124 -21.61 -14.41 -2.44
CA GLN A 124 -21.97 -14.83 -3.80
C GLN A 124 -22.70 -13.70 -4.56
N ASP A 125 -23.69 -13.07 -3.93
CA ASP A 125 -24.52 -12.04 -4.56
C ASP A 125 -24.05 -10.63 -4.18
N LYS A 126 -24.04 -10.28 -2.89
CA LYS A 126 -23.81 -8.88 -2.49
C LYS A 126 -23.03 -8.71 -1.19
N ILE A 127 -22.06 -7.79 -1.20
CA ILE A 127 -21.48 -7.18 0.01
C ILE A 127 -21.99 -5.74 0.11
N GLN A 128 -22.54 -5.39 1.27
CA GLN A 128 -22.93 -4.03 1.60
C GLN A 128 -22.35 -3.63 2.97
N ILE A 129 -21.51 -2.60 2.98
CA ILE A 129 -20.89 -2.10 4.21
C ILE A 129 -21.21 -0.62 4.35
N GLY A 130 -21.81 -0.25 5.49
CA GLY A 130 -22.20 1.11 5.83
C GLY A 130 -21.56 1.60 7.12
N ALA A 131 -20.80 2.68 7.07
CA ALA A 131 -20.26 3.33 8.27
C ALA A 131 -20.92 4.70 8.50
N ARG A 132 -21.34 4.98 9.75
CA ARG A 132 -21.84 6.31 10.14
C ARG A 132 -20.71 7.32 10.31
N LYS A 133 -19.45 6.86 10.41
CA LYS A 133 -18.24 7.68 10.54
C LYS A 133 -17.21 7.27 9.51
N ASN A 134 -16.45 6.20 9.72
CA ASN A 134 -15.36 5.82 8.80
C ASN A 134 -15.41 4.34 8.44
N LEU A 135 -15.06 4.05 7.18
CA LEU A 135 -14.91 2.69 6.68
C LEU A 135 -13.47 2.46 6.24
N VAL A 136 -12.82 1.42 6.76
CA VAL A 136 -11.46 1.03 6.38
C VAL A 136 -11.44 -0.42 5.90
N ILE A 137 -10.98 -0.62 4.67
CA ILE A 137 -10.57 -1.93 4.14
C ILE A 137 -9.05 -1.91 4.05
N GLY A 138 -8.40 -2.42 5.09
CA GLY A 138 -6.97 -2.26 5.31
C GLY A 138 -6.19 -3.56 5.29
N ASN A 139 -4.90 -3.41 5.54
CA ASN A 139 -3.92 -4.48 5.64
C ASN A 139 -3.45 -4.65 7.09
N LEU A 140 -2.80 -5.78 7.35
CA LEU A 140 -1.94 -5.99 8.51
C LEU A 140 -0.49 -6.10 8.05
N GLU A 141 0.47 -5.80 8.93
CA GLU A 141 1.89 -6.00 8.69
C GLU A 141 2.32 -7.34 9.29
N ALA A 142 2.90 -8.22 8.47
CA ALA A 142 3.56 -9.44 8.92
C ALA A 142 5.08 -9.28 8.81
N VAL A 143 5.79 -9.70 9.86
CA VAL A 143 7.25 -9.55 10.01
C VAL A 143 7.93 -10.92 10.07
N ASP A 144 9.01 -11.09 9.30
CA ASP A 144 10.01 -12.16 9.45
C ASP A 144 11.39 -11.51 9.63
N LYS A 145 11.99 -11.73 10.79
CA LYS A 145 13.24 -11.13 11.23
C LYS A 145 14.14 -12.22 11.80
N LYS A 146 15.40 -12.24 11.37
CA LYS A 146 16.42 -13.17 11.85
C LYS A 146 17.64 -12.41 12.29
N VAL A 147 18.13 -12.74 13.47
CA VAL A 147 19.32 -12.12 14.05
C VAL A 147 20.35 -13.19 14.34
N LYS A 148 21.59 -12.96 13.91
CA LYS A 148 22.75 -13.75 14.30
C LYS A 148 23.79 -12.82 14.87
N ASN A 149 24.14 -13.02 16.14
CA ASN A 149 25.17 -12.25 16.82
C ASN A 149 26.28 -13.18 17.33
N GLY A 150 27.39 -13.23 16.62
CA GLY A 150 28.60 -13.98 16.97
C GLY A 150 29.68 -13.13 17.66
N GLY A 151 29.33 -11.92 18.12
CA GLY A 151 30.25 -10.95 18.74
C GLY A 151 31.15 -10.22 17.73
N LYS A 152 31.86 -10.96 16.88
CA LYS A 152 32.65 -10.39 15.77
C LYS A 152 31.84 -10.19 14.49
N ASP A 153 30.83 -11.03 14.33
CA ASP A 153 29.97 -11.09 13.16
C ASP A 153 28.53 -10.84 13.60
N PHE A 154 27.83 -10.02 12.84
CA PHE A 154 26.43 -9.68 13.06
C PHE A 154 25.71 -9.73 11.73
N VAL A 155 24.58 -10.43 11.70
CA VAL A 155 23.67 -10.46 10.54
C VAL A 155 22.25 -10.21 11.04
N LEU A 156 21.57 -9.26 10.41
CA LEU A 156 20.16 -8.98 10.57
C LEU A 156 19.48 -9.06 9.21
N ASP A 157 18.53 -9.97 9.08
CA ASP A 157 17.58 -9.98 7.98
C ASP A 157 16.21 -9.60 8.54
N GLU A 158 15.52 -8.65 7.94
CA GLU A 158 14.14 -8.30 8.28
C GLU A 158 13.30 -8.13 7.02
N LYS A 159 12.11 -8.71 7.01
CA LYS A 159 11.12 -8.60 5.96
C LYS A 159 9.78 -8.22 6.57
N LYS A 160 9.19 -7.15 6.07
CA LYS A 160 7.83 -6.69 6.40
C LYS A 160 6.95 -6.85 5.17
N THR A 161 5.77 -7.44 5.37
CA THR A 161 4.84 -7.78 4.29
C THR A 161 3.43 -7.33 4.59
N ASN A 162 2.77 -6.80 3.57
CA ASN A 162 1.40 -6.35 3.55
C ASN A 162 0.45 -7.55 3.41
N VAL A 163 -0.28 -7.85 4.48
CA VAL A 163 -1.39 -8.80 4.48
C VAL A 163 -2.68 -8.04 4.25
N GLY A 164 -3.02 -7.79 2.98
CA GLY A 164 -4.20 -7.04 2.55
C GLY A 164 -5.52 -7.79 2.73
N SER A 165 -6.61 -7.03 2.84
CA SER A 165 -7.97 -7.57 2.82
C SER A 165 -8.41 -7.96 1.41
N ASN A 166 -9.28 -8.97 1.29
CA ASN A 166 -9.89 -9.35 0.01
C ASN A 166 -11.41 -9.40 0.11
N LEU A 167 -12.07 -8.47 -0.60
CA LEU A 167 -13.52 -8.43 -0.73
C LEU A 167 -13.90 -8.97 -2.11
N LYS A 168 -14.80 -9.97 -2.17
CA LYS A 168 -15.30 -10.51 -3.44
C LYS A 168 -16.79 -10.77 -3.40
N ALA A 169 -17.53 -10.26 -4.39
CA ALA A 169 -18.93 -10.58 -4.62
C ALA A 169 -19.36 -10.27 -6.06
N LYS A 170 -20.60 -10.61 -6.43
CA LYS A 170 -21.17 -10.10 -7.67
C LYS A 170 -21.35 -8.59 -7.63
N ASP A 171 -21.97 -8.04 -6.58
CA ASP A 171 -22.10 -6.60 -6.36
C ASP A 171 -21.49 -6.20 -5.01
N ILE A 172 -20.72 -5.09 -4.99
CA ILE A 172 -20.13 -4.53 -3.77
C ILE A 172 -20.53 -3.06 -3.62
N SER A 173 -21.01 -2.70 -2.43
CA SER A 173 -21.33 -1.32 -2.06
C SER A 173 -20.67 -0.97 -0.73
N LEU A 174 -19.73 -0.01 -0.78
CA LEU A 174 -19.02 0.53 0.37
C LEU A 174 -19.46 1.98 0.57
N THR A 175 -20.11 2.28 1.70
CA THR A 175 -20.71 3.59 1.95
C THR A 175 -20.29 4.14 3.32
N SER A 176 -19.96 5.43 3.39
CA SER A 176 -19.59 6.09 4.63
C SER A 176 -20.16 7.50 4.73
N LEU A 177 -20.68 7.87 5.90
CA LEU A 177 -21.07 9.26 6.19
C LEU A 177 -19.87 10.14 6.59
N GLY A 178 -18.69 9.56 6.77
CA GLY A 178 -17.41 10.26 6.81
C GLY A 178 -16.51 9.66 5.74
N ASN A 179 -15.33 9.16 6.10
CA ASN A 179 -14.31 8.78 5.11
C ASN A 179 -14.38 7.29 4.72
N VAL A 180 -13.83 6.97 3.55
CA VAL A 180 -13.53 5.59 3.12
C VAL A 180 -12.04 5.47 2.83
N GLY A 181 -11.36 4.52 3.49
CA GLY A 181 -9.96 4.17 3.26
C GLY A 181 -9.82 2.74 2.72
N ILE A 182 -9.06 2.55 1.65
CA ILE A 182 -8.68 1.24 1.11
C ILE A 182 -7.16 1.22 0.97
N ILE A 183 -6.49 0.33 1.70
CA ILE A 183 -5.02 0.33 1.84
C ILE A 183 -4.48 -1.07 1.54
N GLY A 184 -3.60 -1.17 0.54
CA GLY A 184 -2.95 -2.41 0.11
C GLY A 184 -3.89 -3.61 -0.03
N SER A 185 -5.11 -3.40 -0.49
CA SER A 185 -6.21 -4.38 -0.42
C SER A 185 -6.94 -4.56 -1.76
N ASN A 186 -7.62 -5.69 -1.91
CA ASN A 186 -8.35 -6.05 -3.13
C ASN A 186 -9.87 -5.99 -2.89
N VAL A 187 -10.59 -5.26 -3.73
CA VAL A 187 -12.06 -5.19 -3.72
C VAL A 187 -12.55 -5.50 -5.14
N VAL A 188 -13.17 -6.65 -5.31
CA VAL A 188 -13.52 -7.22 -6.62
C VAL A 188 -15.02 -7.52 -6.68
N ALA A 189 -15.73 -6.77 -7.51
CA ALA A 189 -17.10 -7.07 -7.88
C ALA A 189 -17.11 -7.71 -9.27
N ASP A 190 -17.92 -8.76 -9.48
CA ASP A 190 -18.08 -9.33 -10.83
C ASP A 190 -18.96 -8.42 -11.71
N ASN A 191 -19.77 -7.54 -11.11
CA ASN A 191 -20.71 -6.64 -11.78
C ASN A 191 -20.58 -5.19 -11.26
N LYS A 192 -21.33 -4.77 -10.23
CA LYS A 192 -21.32 -3.38 -9.77
C LYS A 192 -20.40 -3.18 -8.58
N MET A 193 -19.47 -2.23 -8.71
CA MET A 193 -18.63 -1.69 -7.65
C MET A 193 -19.07 -0.26 -7.34
N ASN A 194 -19.55 -0.01 -6.12
CA ASN A 194 -19.91 1.33 -5.66
C ASN A 194 -19.16 1.69 -4.38
N ILE A 195 -18.46 2.82 -4.39
CA ILE A 195 -17.75 3.37 -3.25
C ILE A 195 -18.19 4.82 -3.06
N GLU A 196 -18.86 5.12 -1.95
CA GLU A 196 -19.43 6.44 -1.67
C GLU A 196 -19.03 6.93 -0.29
N ALA A 197 -18.63 8.20 -0.22
CA ALA A 197 -18.29 8.87 1.03
C ALA A 197 -18.83 10.30 1.06
N LYS A 198 -19.35 10.73 2.21
CA LYS A 198 -19.58 12.17 2.46
C LYS A 198 -18.30 12.90 2.87
N GLY A 199 -17.32 12.15 3.40
CA GLY A 199 -15.97 12.61 3.63
C GLY A 199 -15.07 12.33 2.44
N ASP A 200 -13.78 12.14 2.70
CA ASP A 200 -12.79 11.83 1.68
C ASP A 200 -12.76 10.32 1.36
N ILE A 201 -12.35 9.98 0.13
CA ILE A 201 -12.01 8.60 -0.27
C ILE A 201 -10.51 8.52 -0.53
N ALA A 202 -9.82 7.58 0.13
CA ALA A 202 -8.41 7.30 -0.11
C ALA A 202 -8.22 5.83 -0.48
N ILE A 203 -7.74 5.56 -1.69
CA ILE A 203 -7.41 4.22 -2.21
C ILE A 203 -5.93 4.22 -2.53
N VAL A 204 -5.15 3.69 -1.58
CA VAL A 204 -3.69 3.87 -1.56
C VAL A 204 -2.97 2.53 -1.48
N ALA A 205 -1.77 2.46 -2.03
CA ALA A 205 -0.91 1.30 -1.91
C ALA A 205 -0.51 1.05 -0.43
N GLY A 206 -0.43 -0.23 -0.06
CA GLY A 206 0.32 -0.68 1.11
C GLY A 206 1.81 -0.73 0.82
N LYS A 207 2.62 -1.16 1.79
CA LYS A 207 4.08 -1.16 1.68
C LYS A 207 4.69 -2.44 2.24
N ASP A 208 5.57 -3.03 1.47
CA ASP A 208 6.48 -4.10 1.85
C ASP A 208 7.89 -3.52 2.02
N SER A 209 8.71 -4.14 2.86
CA SER A 209 10.13 -3.81 2.96
C SER A 209 11.01 -5.00 3.26
N THR A 210 12.26 -4.92 2.83
CA THR A 210 13.33 -5.85 3.20
C THR A 210 14.53 -5.06 3.69
N LEU A 211 15.18 -5.55 4.74
CA LEU A 211 16.43 -5.05 5.28
C LEU A 211 17.38 -6.24 5.43
N HIS A 212 18.61 -6.06 4.97
CA HIS A 212 19.74 -6.90 5.26
C HIS A 212 20.84 -6.02 5.83
N GLU A 213 21.37 -6.36 6.99
CA GLU A 213 22.52 -5.70 7.59
C GLU A 213 23.51 -6.76 8.03
N GLU A 214 24.74 -6.67 7.52
CA GLU A 214 25.85 -7.54 7.89
C GLU A 214 27.03 -6.69 8.35
N LYS A 215 27.61 -7.07 9.50
CA LYS A 215 28.84 -6.49 10.03
C LYS A 215 29.79 -7.62 10.36
N HIS A 216 31.02 -7.50 9.92
CA HIS A 216 32.05 -8.48 10.20
C HIS A 216 33.33 -7.78 10.64
N SER A 217 34.00 -8.34 11.64
CA SER A 217 35.25 -7.80 12.19
C SER A 217 36.29 -8.89 12.45
N LYS A 218 37.51 -8.68 11.95
CA LYS A 218 38.61 -9.64 12.04
C LYS A 218 39.91 -8.98 12.47
N SER A 219 40.49 -9.50 13.56
CA SER A 219 41.86 -9.16 13.98
C SER A 219 42.88 -9.99 13.18
N LYS A 220 43.99 -9.37 12.77
CA LYS A 220 45.08 -10.00 11.99
C LYS A 220 46.44 -9.99 12.72
N GLY A 221 46.45 -9.76 14.04
CA GLY A 221 47.66 -9.68 14.85
C GLY A 221 48.43 -8.36 14.71
N PHE A 222 49.33 -8.06 15.65
CA PHE A 222 50.17 -6.84 15.65
C PHE A 222 49.39 -5.52 15.45
N GLY A 223 48.22 -5.40 16.08
CA GLY A 223 47.34 -4.22 15.97
C GLY A 223 46.66 -4.02 14.61
N ARG A 224 46.76 -5.00 13.68
CA ARG A 224 46.10 -4.98 12.38
C ARG A 224 44.67 -5.52 12.48
N SER A 225 43.74 -4.90 11.77
CA SER A 225 42.35 -5.36 11.71
C SER A 225 41.69 -5.09 10.35
N GLU A 226 40.59 -5.79 10.10
CA GLU A 226 39.71 -5.58 8.96
C GLU A 226 38.26 -5.60 9.46
N SER A 227 37.46 -4.66 8.99
CA SER A 227 36.02 -4.64 9.22
C SER A 227 35.26 -4.34 7.94
N SER A 228 34.06 -4.91 7.83
CA SER A 228 33.08 -4.59 6.81
C SER A 228 31.71 -4.31 7.41
N THR A 229 30.94 -3.48 6.70
CA THR A 229 29.54 -3.20 6.99
C THR A 229 28.81 -3.15 5.66
N ASP A 230 27.80 -3.99 5.54
CA ASP A 230 26.94 -4.14 4.38
C ASP A 230 25.51 -3.89 4.82
N ILE A 231 24.79 -3.03 4.11
CA ILE A 231 23.38 -2.74 4.34
C ILE A 231 22.69 -2.77 2.99
N ALA A 232 21.60 -3.51 2.87
CA ALA A 232 20.69 -3.45 1.75
C ALA A 232 19.27 -3.24 2.28
N TYR A 233 18.59 -2.21 1.77
CA TYR A 233 17.22 -1.90 2.14
C TYR A 233 16.39 -1.67 0.89
N ALA A 234 15.21 -2.28 0.83
CA ALA A 234 14.29 -2.08 -0.27
C ALA A 234 12.87 -1.88 0.25
N THR A 235 12.09 -1.08 -0.47
CA THR A 235 10.65 -0.94 -0.24
C THR A 235 9.89 -1.13 -1.54
N HIS A 236 8.77 -1.83 -1.43
CA HIS A 236 7.90 -2.15 -2.56
C HIS A 236 6.47 -1.74 -2.22
N ASN A 237 5.79 -1.09 -3.14
CA ASN A 237 4.39 -0.71 -2.97
C ASN A 237 3.48 -1.87 -3.37
N VAL A 238 2.50 -2.16 -2.53
CA VAL A 238 1.47 -3.17 -2.79
C VAL A 238 0.18 -2.46 -3.17
N ALA A 239 -0.18 -2.50 -4.45
CA ALA A 239 -1.32 -1.74 -4.96
C ALA A 239 -2.64 -2.13 -4.28
N SER A 240 -3.50 -1.13 -4.06
CA SER A 240 -4.92 -1.38 -3.82
C SER A 240 -5.64 -1.56 -5.16
N ASN A 241 -6.46 -2.62 -5.28
CA ASN A 241 -7.14 -2.97 -6.52
C ASN A 241 -8.66 -2.86 -6.36
N ILE A 242 -9.29 -2.05 -7.22
CA ILE A 242 -10.75 -1.89 -7.30
C ILE A 242 -11.21 -2.38 -8.66
N ILE A 243 -11.94 -3.49 -8.71
CA ILE A 243 -12.30 -4.16 -9.96
C ILE A 243 -13.81 -4.37 -10.03
N GLY A 244 -14.42 -4.03 -11.17
CA GLY A 244 -15.85 -4.20 -11.44
C GLY A 244 -16.17 -4.24 -12.93
N ASP A 245 -17.37 -4.68 -13.32
CA ASP A 245 -17.90 -4.38 -14.65
C ASP A 245 -18.21 -2.89 -14.77
N LYS A 246 -18.90 -2.35 -13.75
CA LYS A 246 -19.17 -0.94 -13.58
C LYS A 246 -18.58 -0.47 -12.27
N VAL A 247 -17.72 0.53 -12.32
CA VAL A 247 -17.08 1.11 -11.14
C VAL A 247 -17.55 2.55 -10.98
N ASN A 248 -18.12 2.88 -9.83
CA ASN A 248 -18.46 4.23 -9.41
C ASN A 248 -17.77 4.54 -8.08
N ILE A 249 -16.94 5.58 -8.06
CA ILE A 249 -16.29 6.11 -6.86
C ILE A 249 -16.74 7.56 -6.71
N ALA A 250 -17.48 7.88 -5.65
CA ALA A 250 -18.07 9.20 -5.46
C ALA A 250 -17.81 9.75 -4.05
N SER A 251 -17.27 10.97 -3.98
CA SER A 251 -16.95 11.67 -2.74
C SER A 251 -17.59 13.05 -2.71
N GLU A 252 -18.20 13.43 -1.59
CA GLU A 252 -18.61 14.82 -1.35
C GLU A 252 -17.41 15.72 -0.97
N LYS A 253 -16.21 15.14 -0.80
CA LYS A 253 -14.94 15.85 -0.63
C LYS A 253 -13.92 15.36 -1.64
N ASN A 254 -12.72 14.98 -1.22
CA ASN A 254 -11.62 14.63 -2.12
C ASN A 254 -11.59 13.12 -2.41
N ILE A 255 -10.95 12.75 -3.52
CA ILE A 255 -10.58 11.38 -3.87
C ILE A 255 -9.07 11.32 -4.10
N SER A 256 -8.39 10.37 -3.45
CA SER A 256 -6.97 10.07 -3.64
C SER A 256 -6.77 8.63 -4.10
N LEU A 257 -6.19 8.43 -5.29
CA LEU A 257 -5.88 7.14 -5.91
C LEU A 257 -4.35 7.00 -6.07
N LEU A 258 -3.67 6.59 -4.99
CA LEU A 258 -2.20 6.63 -4.91
C LEU A 258 -1.59 5.23 -5.03
N GLY A 259 -0.88 4.95 -6.12
CA GLY A 259 -0.32 3.62 -6.38
C GLY A 259 -1.37 2.52 -6.45
N SER A 260 -2.61 2.87 -6.81
CA SER A 260 -3.75 1.96 -6.88
C SER A 260 -4.15 1.67 -8.32
N ASN A 261 -4.90 0.59 -8.50
CA ASN A 261 -5.46 0.17 -9.77
C ASN A 261 -6.98 0.19 -9.71
N VAL A 262 -7.61 0.87 -10.67
CA VAL A 262 -9.06 0.87 -10.85
C VAL A 262 -9.39 0.25 -12.20
N GLN A 263 -10.15 -0.83 -12.24
CA GLN A 263 -10.54 -1.52 -13.47
C GLN A 263 -12.06 -1.62 -13.58
N ALA A 264 -12.61 -1.00 -14.62
CA ALA A 264 -14.00 -1.10 -14.99
C ALA A 264 -14.15 -1.77 -16.36
N ASN A 265 -14.66 -3.00 -16.42
CA ASN A 265 -14.70 -3.75 -17.69
C ASN A 265 -15.63 -3.12 -18.74
N THR A 266 -16.67 -2.40 -18.30
CA THR A 266 -17.63 -1.69 -19.18
C THR A 266 -17.57 -0.18 -18.99
N LYS A 267 -17.75 0.31 -17.75
CA LYS A 267 -17.88 1.76 -17.47
C LYS A 267 -17.25 2.18 -16.15
N GLY A 268 -16.36 3.17 -16.18
CA GLY A 268 -15.76 3.78 -14.98
C GLY A 268 -16.24 5.21 -14.74
N GLN A 269 -16.53 5.56 -13.49
CA GLN A 269 -16.83 6.92 -13.05
C GLN A 269 -16.14 7.22 -11.71
N ILE A 270 -15.41 8.33 -11.67
CA ILE A 270 -14.75 8.86 -10.47
C ILE A 270 -15.20 10.31 -10.33
N LYS A 271 -15.92 10.63 -9.26
CA LYS A 271 -16.53 11.94 -9.04
C LYS A 271 -16.20 12.47 -7.66
N ALA A 272 -15.73 13.71 -7.59
CA ALA A 272 -15.46 14.40 -6.33
C ALA A 272 -16.08 15.80 -6.35
N ASP A 273 -16.73 16.18 -5.25
CA ASP A 273 -17.11 17.57 -5.04
C ASP A 273 -15.91 18.43 -4.57
N GLY A 274 -14.84 17.79 -4.11
CA GLY A 274 -13.51 18.38 -3.90
C GLY A 274 -12.54 18.06 -5.04
N ASN A 275 -11.28 17.76 -4.70
CA ASN A 275 -10.25 17.39 -5.67
C ASN A 275 -10.26 15.90 -6.00
N ILE A 276 -9.81 15.53 -7.20
CA ILE A 276 -9.40 14.16 -7.53
C ILE A 276 -7.89 14.18 -7.76
N THR A 277 -7.16 13.37 -6.98
CA THR A 277 -5.72 13.15 -7.17
C THR A 277 -5.48 11.68 -7.47
N GLN A 278 -4.93 11.38 -8.63
CA GLN A 278 -4.39 10.06 -8.94
C GLN A 278 -2.90 10.18 -9.19
N ALA A 279 -2.11 9.40 -8.46
CA ALA A 279 -0.67 9.48 -8.59
C ALA A 279 0.00 8.12 -8.45
N GLY A 280 1.06 7.91 -9.24
CA GLY A 280 1.98 6.82 -9.02
C GLY A 280 2.75 6.95 -7.71
N VAL A 281 3.37 5.86 -7.30
CA VAL A 281 4.21 5.75 -6.09
C VAL A 281 5.60 5.28 -6.48
N LYS A 282 6.51 5.19 -5.50
CA LYS A 282 7.91 4.87 -5.76
C LYS A 282 8.36 3.71 -4.89
N ASP A 283 8.93 2.70 -5.52
CA ASP A 283 9.73 1.70 -4.84
C ASP A 283 11.13 2.27 -4.62
N THR A 284 11.77 1.91 -3.51
CA THR A 284 13.09 2.45 -3.15
C THR A 284 14.06 1.31 -2.93
N ASN A 285 15.26 1.42 -3.49
CA ASN A 285 16.38 0.52 -3.22
C ASN A 285 17.55 1.33 -2.68
N TYR A 286 18.17 0.85 -1.61
CA TYR A 286 19.34 1.42 -0.99
C TYR A 286 20.35 0.31 -0.71
N SER A 287 21.62 0.57 -0.99
CA SER A 287 22.72 -0.31 -0.61
C SER A 287 23.90 0.51 -0.10
N TYR A 288 24.55 0.02 0.94
CA TYR A 288 25.75 0.60 1.52
C TYR A 288 26.75 -0.51 1.79
N HIS A 289 27.98 -0.34 1.31
CA HIS A 289 29.09 -1.22 1.63
C HIS A 289 30.26 -0.36 2.09
N LYS A 290 30.81 -0.68 3.25
CA LYS A 290 32.03 -0.06 3.76
C LYS A 290 33.02 -1.11 4.21
N LYS A 291 34.25 -0.97 3.76
CA LYS A 291 35.36 -1.84 4.13
C LYS A 291 36.53 -1.02 4.65
N THR A 292 36.93 -1.30 5.89
CA THR A 292 38.08 -0.64 6.53
C THR A 292 39.17 -1.65 6.83
N LYS A 293 40.39 -1.34 6.41
CA LYS A 293 41.60 -2.09 6.74
C LYS A 293 42.53 -1.19 7.54
N THR A 294 42.92 -1.66 8.72
CA THR A 294 43.82 -0.96 9.64
C THR A 294 45.17 -1.68 9.70
N GLY A 295 46.25 -0.93 9.54
CA GLY A 295 47.62 -1.40 9.56
C GLY A 295 48.18 -1.58 10.97
N PHE A 296 49.49 -1.85 11.06
CA PHE A 296 50.20 -2.11 12.31
C PHE A 296 49.94 -1.01 13.34
N MET A 297 49.45 -1.39 14.53
CA MET A 297 49.09 -0.48 15.62
C MET A 297 48.19 0.72 15.23
N GLY A 298 47.45 0.64 14.12
CA GLY A 298 46.61 1.75 13.65
C GLY A 298 47.36 2.86 12.92
N LEU A 299 48.66 2.70 12.63
CA LEU A 299 49.48 3.71 11.95
C LEU A 299 49.07 3.97 10.50
N THR A 300 48.38 3.03 9.86
CA THR A 300 47.80 3.24 8.54
C THR A 300 46.36 2.75 8.51
N SER A 301 45.53 3.36 7.68
CA SER A 301 44.18 2.87 7.42
C SER A 301 43.77 3.14 5.98
N LYS A 302 43.00 2.23 5.41
CA LYS A 302 42.29 2.42 4.14
C LYS A 302 40.84 2.06 4.34
N SER A 303 39.94 3.01 4.08
CA SER A 303 38.50 2.80 4.05
C SER A 303 37.99 3.01 2.64
N VAL A 304 37.17 2.09 2.15
CA VAL A 304 36.40 2.23 0.90
C VAL A 304 34.93 2.17 1.28
N THR A 305 34.14 3.10 0.76
CA THR A 305 32.70 3.20 0.99
C THR A 305 32.00 3.33 -0.37
N ASP A 306 31.00 2.50 -0.59
CA ASP A 306 30.11 2.51 -1.74
C ASP A 306 28.68 2.68 -1.22
N GLU A 307 27.94 3.62 -1.79
CA GLU A 307 26.56 3.89 -1.41
C GLU A 307 25.73 4.12 -2.67
N ASN A 308 24.64 3.36 -2.81
CA ASN A 308 23.75 3.45 -3.96
C ASN A 308 22.31 3.61 -3.49
N TYR A 309 21.56 4.44 -4.20
CA TYR A 309 20.15 4.69 -3.96
C TYR A 309 19.42 4.79 -5.29
N ALA A 310 18.25 4.19 -5.40
CA ALA A 310 17.41 4.31 -6.58
C ALA A 310 15.93 4.25 -6.24
N GLU A 311 15.16 5.16 -6.82
CA GLU A 311 13.71 5.10 -6.87
C GLU A 311 13.25 4.48 -8.20
N LYS A 312 12.21 3.64 -8.14
CA LYS A 312 11.52 3.12 -9.31
C LYS A 312 10.07 3.59 -9.32
N ALA A 313 9.65 4.22 -10.41
CA ALA A 313 8.29 4.70 -10.60
C ALA A 313 7.32 3.52 -10.77
N ILE A 314 6.23 3.53 -10.01
CA ILE A 314 5.10 2.61 -10.10
C ILE A 314 3.87 3.45 -10.42
N LEU A 315 3.41 3.38 -11.68
CA LEU A 315 2.28 4.19 -12.13
C LEU A 315 0.96 3.72 -11.49
N SER A 316 0.11 4.67 -11.12
CA SER A 316 -1.27 4.38 -10.74
C SER A 316 -2.12 4.20 -11.99
N ALA A 317 -2.92 3.14 -12.04
CA ALA A 317 -3.61 2.73 -13.27
C ALA A 317 -5.13 2.84 -13.17
N THR A 318 -5.77 3.29 -14.25
CA THR A 318 -7.22 3.19 -14.41
C THR A 318 -7.57 2.69 -15.80
N LEU A 319 -8.32 1.60 -15.86
CA LEU A 319 -8.70 0.92 -17.09
C LEU A 319 -10.23 0.91 -17.22
N ALA A 320 -10.75 1.26 -18.40
CA ALA A 320 -12.18 1.27 -18.67
C ALA A 320 -12.58 0.60 -20.00
N GLY A 321 -13.80 0.07 -20.01
CA GLY A 321 -14.45 -0.55 -21.14
C GLY A 321 -14.98 0.41 -22.21
N ASP A 322 -15.86 -0.13 -23.06
CA ASP A 322 -16.37 0.49 -24.28
C ASP A 322 -17.29 1.70 -24.03
N LYS A 323 -17.89 1.78 -22.84
CA LYS A 323 -18.68 2.92 -22.36
C LYS A 323 -17.84 4.04 -21.77
N GLY A 324 -16.53 3.83 -21.67
CA GLY A 324 -15.59 4.88 -21.34
C GLY A 324 -15.38 5.14 -19.85
N LEU A 325 -14.64 6.21 -19.61
CA LEU A 325 -14.18 6.65 -18.30
C LEU A 325 -14.48 8.13 -18.10
N LYS A 326 -15.02 8.48 -16.94
CA LYS A 326 -15.28 9.88 -16.56
C LYS A 326 -14.63 10.20 -15.22
N TYR A 327 -13.77 11.22 -15.21
CA TYR A 327 -13.34 11.94 -14.02
C TYR A 327 -14.11 13.25 -13.96
N ASP A 328 -14.76 13.50 -12.84
CA ASP A 328 -15.60 14.68 -12.63
C ASP A 328 -15.23 15.31 -11.28
N SER A 329 -14.21 16.17 -11.30
CA SER A 329 -13.79 16.95 -10.14
C SER A 329 -14.45 18.32 -10.19
N LYS A 330 -15.12 18.75 -9.12
CA LYS A 330 -15.60 20.14 -9.01
C LYS A 330 -14.46 21.12 -8.70
N ASN A 331 -13.36 20.63 -8.12
CA ASN A 331 -12.14 21.40 -7.91
C ASN A 331 -11.03 20.83 -8.82
N ASN A 332 -9.80 20.64 -8.35
CA ASN A 332 -8.70 20.25 -9.24
C ASN A 332 -8.73 18.75 -9.55
N LEU A 333 -8.36 18.40 -10.78
CA LEU A 333 -8.03 17.04 -11.21
C LEU A 333 -6.51 16.96 -11.41
N ILE A 334 -5.83 16.16 -10.61
CA ILE A 334 -4.37 16.03 -10.61
C ILE A 334 -4.01 14.58 -10.95
N LEU A 335 -3.28 14.39 -12.03
CA LEU A 335 -2.84 13.10 -12.55
C LEU A 335 -1.30 13.08 -12.64
N SER A 336 -0.61 12.36 -11.76
CA SER A 336 0.87 12.39 -11.68
C SER A 336 1.49 11.00 -11.80
N GLY A 337 2.15 10.70 -12.91
CA GLY A 337 2.65 9.34 -13.21
C GLY A 337 1.52 8.31 -13.21
N VAL A 338 0.56 8.49 -14.12
CA VAL A 338 -0.60 7.62 -14.23
C VAL A 338 -0.64 6.89 -15.56
N LYS A 339 -1.40 5.79 -15.60
CA LYS A 339 -1.81 5.13 -16.83
C LYS A 339 -3.33 5.03 -16.86
N VAL A 340 -3.97 5.92 -17.62
CA VAL A 340 -5.42 5.99 -17.80
C VAL A 340 -5.76 5.49 -19.20
N VAL A 341 -6.43 4.36 -19.30
CA VAL A 341 -6.72 3.70 -20.58
C VAL A 341 -8.20 3.36 -20.70
N SER A 342 -8.78 3.57 -21.87
CA SER A 342 -10.17 3.22 -22.12
C SER A 342 -10.38 2.72 -23.56
N SER A 343 -11.19 1.68 -23.72
CA SER A 343 -11.66 1.29 -25.06
C SER A 343 -12.83 2.15 -25.57
N GLY A 344 -13.49 2.90 -24.68
CA GLY A 344 -14.41 3.99 -24.98
C GLY A 344 -13.78 5.37 -24.77
N ASN A 345 -14.61 6.41 -24.71
CA ASN A 345 -14.14 7.79 -24.51
C ASN A 345 -13.53 7.99 -23.12
N ILE A 346 -12.57 8.90 -23.00
CA ILE A 346 -12.07 9.41 -21.70
C ILE A 346 -12.52 10.85 -21.56
N ASN A 347 -13.17 11.18 -20.44
CA ASN A 347 -13.54 12.56 -20.10
C ASN A 347 -12.88 12.93 -18.77
N LEU A 348 -12.03 13.94 -18.79
CA LEU A 348 -11.31 14.49 -17.64
C LEU A 348 -11.83 15.90 -17.38
N LYS A 349 -12.50 16.11 -16.24
CA LYS A 349 -13.05 17.42 -15.84
C LYS A 349 -12.52 17.88 -14.49
N GLY A 350 -12.20 19.17 -14.41
CA GLY A 350 -11.77 19.87 -13.19
C GLY A 350 -11.90 21.38 -13.30
N ASN A 351 -11.70 22.09 -12.20
CA ASN A 351 -11.41 23.52 -12.21
C ASN A 351 -10.05 23.76 -12.89
N ASN A 352 -8.98 23.20 -12.31
CA ASN A 352 -7.72 22.96 -13.02
C ASN A 352 -7.60 21.47 -13.37
N VAL A 353 -7.01 21.16 -14.53
CA VAL A 353 -6.61 19.79 -14.88
C VAL A 353 -5.09 19.77 -15.05
N GLU A 354 -4.41 19.07 -14.15
CA GLU A 354 -2.95 18.94 -14.13
C GLU A 354 -2.53 17.51 -14.42
N ILE A 355 -1.74 17.32 -15.47
CA ILE A 355 -1.18 16.02 -15.83
C ILE A 355 0.34 16.13 -15.82
N ASN A 356 0.99 15.44 -14.88
CA ASN A 356 2.41 15.54 -14.58
C ASN A 356 3.11 14.19 -14.73
N PRO A 357 4.42 14.15 -14.98
CA PRO A 357 5.18 12.92 -14.88
C PRO A 357 5.40 12.56 -13.40
N LEU A 358 5.82 11.32 -13.13
CA LEU A 358 6.37 10.93 -11.84
C LEU A 358 7.89 11.04 -11.86
N GLU A 359 8.42 11.96 -11.06
CA GLU A 359 9.84 12.17 -10.86
C GLU A 359 10.43 11.09 -9.95
N THR A 360 11.55 10.48 -10.34
CA THR A 360 12.33 9.51 -9.56
C THR A 360 13.79 9.92 -9.49
N LYS A 361 14.43 9.64 -8.36
CA LYS A 361 15.84 9.97 -8.10
C LYS A 361 16.67 8.71 -7.91
N SER A 362 17.90 8.75 -8.37
CA SER A 362 18.92 7.75 -8.01
C SER A 362 20.28 8.40 -7.87
N TYR A 363 21.15 7.84 -7.02
CA TYR A 363 22.54 8.25 -6.94
C TYR A 363 23.46 7.07 -6.65
N ASN A 364 24.72 7.20 -7.07
CA ASN A 364 25.81 6.31 -6.67
C ASN A 364 26.95 7.17 -6.14
N LYS A 365 27.48 6.81 -4.97
CA LYS A 365 28.58 7.50 -4.30
C LYS A 365 29.70 6.50 -3.99
N HIS A 366 30.92 6.84 -4.38
CA HIS A 366 32.13 6.11 -4.03
C HIS A 366 33.10 7.03 -3.27
N GLU A 367 33.58 6.58 -2.11
CA GLU A 367 34.52 7.30 -1.25
C GLU A 367 35.67 6.40 -0.80
N GLU A 368 36.90 6.77 -1.12
CA GLU A 368 38.13 6.12 -0.63
C GLU A 368 38.92 7.10 0.26
N VAL A 369 39.18 6.70 1.51
CA VAL A 369 39.98 7.47 2.47
C VAL A 369 41.20 6.65 2.89
N LYS A 370 42.39 7.21 2.70
CA LYS A 370 43.66 6.64 3.14
C LYS A 370 44.29 7.53 4.20
N LYS A 371 44.80 6.92 5.28
CA LYS A 371 45.71 7.58 6.23
C LYS A 371 46.99 6.76 6.31
N GLY A 372 48.13 7.42 6.25
CA GLY A 372 49.41 6.74 6.40
C GLY A 372 50.59 7.57 5.93
N PHE A 373 51.74 6.91 5.88
CA PHE A 373 52.96 7.50 5.39
C PHE A 373 53.01 7.44 3.86
N SER A 374 53.19 8.59 3.21
CA SER A 374 53.49 8.71 1.79
C SER A 374 54.97 9.10 1.64
N GLY A 375 55.71 8.35 0.82
CA GLY A 375 57.11 8.65 0.52
C GLY A 375 57.33 8.87 -0.98
N SER A 376 58.20 9.81 -1.34
CA SER A 376 58.64 9.99 -2.73
C SER A 376 60.14 9.72 -2.83
N PHE A 377 60.54 8.97 -3.86
CA PHE A 377 61.94 8.69 -4.16
C PHE A 377 62.38 9.56 -5.34
N SER A 378 63.40 10.38 -5.13
CA SER A 378 64.07 11.13 -6.19
C SER A 378 65.59 10.98 -6.07
N PRO A 379 66.38 11.28 -7.12
CA PRO A 379 67.84 11.28 -7.04
C PRO A 379 68.42 12.25 -5.99
N LYS A 380 67.60 13.16 -5.44
CA LYS A 380 67.99 14.16 -4.41
C LYS A 380 67.69 13.75 -2.96
N GLY A 381 67.10 12.56 -2.73
CA GLY A 381 66.83 12.03 -1.38
C GLY A 381 65.45 11.39 -1.21
N ILE A 382 65.22 10.84 -0.01
CA ILE A 382 63.95 10.23 0.42
C ILE A 382 63.19 11.26 1.27
N SER A 383 61.97 11.62 0.87
CA SER A 383 61.02 12.35 1.72
C SER A 383 59.89 11.43 2.17
N VAL A 384 59.55 11.47 3.46
CA VAL A 384 58.43 10.72 4.04
C VAL A 384 57.54 11.72 4.78
N SER A 385 56.25 11.73 4.45
CA SER A 385 55.23 12.56 5.11
C SER A 385 54.08 11.68 5.59
N TYR A 386 53.36 12.10 6.63
CA TYR A 386 52.15 11.45 7.11
C TYR A 386 50.94 12.29 6.71
N GLY A 387 49.98 11.70 5.99
CA GLY A 387 48.88 12.44 5.37
C GLY A 387 47.56 11.68 5.37
N LYS A 388 46.51 12.41 4.98
CA LYS A 388 45.18 11.87 4.72
C LYS A 388 44.80 12.21 3.28
N ASP A 389 44.64 11.18 2.47
CA ASP A 389 44.15 11.30 1.10
C ASP A 389 42.68 10.89 1.05
N LYS A 390 41.87 11.62 0.29
CA LYS A 390 40.45 11.35 0.10
C LYS A 390 40.08 11.49 -1.37
N LEU A 391 39.48 10.44 -1.94
CA LEU A 391 38.90 10.42 -3.27
C LEU A 391 37.39 10.20 -3.15
N GLU A 392 36.58 11.07 -3.76
CA GLU A 392 35.13 10.97 -3.77
C GLU A 392 34.58 11.15 -5.19
N SER A 393 33.55 10.38 -5.54
CA SER A 393 32.72 10.60 -6.71
C SER A 393 31.26 10.38 -6.35
N LYS A 394 30.38 11.22 -6.88
CA LYS A 394 28.92 11.10 -6.73
C LYS A 394 28.26 11.41 -8.07
N THR A 395 27.35 10.54 -8.49
CA THR A 395 26.50 10.77 -9.67
C THR A 395 25.06 10.81 -9.20
N ASP A 396 24.36 11.90 -9.47
CA ASP A 396 22.92 12.06 -9.21
C ASP A 396 22.17 11.98 -10.54
N ILE A 397 21.05 11.26 -10.57
CA ILE A 397 20.21 11.09 -11.76
C ILE A 397 18.77 11.43 -11.39
N LEU A 398 18.11 12.23 -12.22
CA LEU A 398 16.70 12.57 -12.16
C LEU A 398 15.98 12.01 -13.40
N ASN A 399 15.01 11.14 -13.18
CA ASN A 399 14.19 10.56 -14.25
C ASN A 399 12.73 10.97 -14.09
N GLN A 400 12.09 11.34 -15.20
CA GLN A 400 10.67 11.73 -15.23
C GLN A 400 9.88 10.70 -16.06
N THR A 401 9.06 9.91 -15.39
CA THR A 401 8.20 8.91 -16.05
C THR A 401 6.90 9.56 -16.48
N ALA A 402 6.66 9.63 -17.79
CA ALA A 402 5.49 10.29 -18.35
C ALA A 402 4.16 9.65 -17.90
N SER A 403 3.13 10.48 -17.75
CA SER A 403 1.75 10.00 -17.63
C SER A 403 1.21 9.59 -18.99
N GLN A 404 0.32 8.60 -19.01
CA GLN A 404 -0.25 8.03 -20.24
C GLN A 404 -1.77 8.10 -20.19
N ILE A 405 -2.39 8.80 -21.15
CA ILE A 405 -3.85 8.88 -21.33
C ILE A 405 -4.19 8.33 -22.72
N VAL A 406 -4.81 7.16 -22.78
CA VAL A 406 -5.00 6.41 -24.04
C VAL A 406 -6.45 5.98 -24.23
N SER A 407 -7.08 6.43 -25.31
CA SER A 407 -8.45 6.05 -25.68
C SER A 407 -8.51 5.40 -27.06
N ASN A 408 -9.34 4.37 -27.21
CA ASN A 408 -9.71 3.82 -28.52
C ASN A 408 -10.89 4.57 -29.18
N LYS A 409 -11.32 5.70 -28.60
CA LYS A 409 -12.29 6.65 -29.16
C LYS A 409 -11.77 8.07 -28.91
N ASP A 410 -12.54 8.93 -28.25
CA ASP A 410 -12.22 10.34 -28.03
C ASP A 410 -11.63 10.57 -26.62
N ILE A 411 -10.74 11.56 -26.51
CA ILE A 411 -10.27 12.10 -25.22
C ILE A 411 -10.75 13.55 -25.11
N ASN A 412 -11.47 13.88 -24.04
CA ASN A 412 -11.88 15.23 -23.71
C ASN A 412 -11.26 15.64 -22.37
N ILE A 413 -10.45 16.71 -22.36
CA ILE A 413 -9.82 17.29 -21.19
C ILE A 413 -10.34 18.72 -21.04
N GLU A 414 -11.17 18.95 -20.03
CA GLU A 414 -11.90 20.20 -19.86
C GLU A 414 -11.62 20.78 -18.47
N ALA A 415 -11.01 21.96 -18.45
CA ALA A 415 -10.82 22.76 -17.25
C ALA A 415 -11.71 24.00 -17.31
N THR A 416 -12.32 24.40 -16.19
CA THR A 416 -13.00 25.71 -16.10
C THR A 416 -12.02 26.86 -15.83
N ASP A 417 -10.75 26.56 -15.57
CA ASP A 417 -9.68 27.53 -15.39
C ASP A 417 -8.53 27.21 -16.35
N LYS A 418 -7.62 26.29 -15.98
CA LYS A 418 -6.43 25.99 -16.80
C LYS A 418 -6.18 24.49 -16.93
N VAL A 419 -5.74 24.07 -18.11
CA VAL A 419 -5.10 22.76 -18.32
C VAL A 419 -3.58 22.93 -18.30
N ARG A 420 -2.89 22.16 -17.47
CA ARG A 420 -1.42 22.03 -17.46
C ARG A 420 -1.03 20.58 -17.71
N ALA A 421 -0.29 20.34 -18.77
CA ALA A 421 0.19 19.02 -19.16
C ALA A 421 1.71 19.07 -19.30
N LYS A 422 2.41 18.29 -18.47
CA LYS A 422 3.87 18.23 -18.45
C LYS A 422 4.31 16.80 -18.72
N SER A 423 5.15 16.59 -19.74
CA SER A 423 5.66 15.26 -20.15
C SER A 423 4.58 14.16 -20.07
N VAL A 424 3.56 14.27 -20.92
CA VAL A 424 2.43 13.34 -20.99
C VAL A 424 2.28 12.79 -22.39
N ASP A 425 1.95 11.50 -22.49
CA ASP A 425 1.53 10.83 -23.71
C ASP A 425 -0.01 10.82 -23.77
N ILE A 426 -0.60 11.52 -24.75
CA ILE A 426 -2.05 11.55 -24.99
C ILE A 426 -2.33 10.97 -26.36
N TYR A 427 -3.09 9.88 -26.41
CA TYR A 427 -3.45 9.20 -27.66
C TYR A 427 -4.94 8.88 -27.69
N ALA A 428 -5.64 9.38 -28.71
CA ALA A 428 -7.00 9.01 -29.03
C ALA A 428 -7.05 8.44 -30.44
N LYS A 429 -7.94 7.47 -30.69
CA LYS A 429 -8.16 6.94 -32.05
C LYS A 429 -8.88 7.96 -32.94
N ASN A 430 -9.80 8.72 -32.35
CA ASN A 430 -10.63 9.68 -33.06
C ASN A 430 -10.10 11.09 -32.80
N ASP A 431 -10.53 11.72 -31.72
CA ASP A 431 -10.24 13.13 -31.41
C ASP A 431 -9.62 13.30 -30.02
N VAL A 432 -8.71 14.28 -29.91
CA VAL A 432 -8.20 14.80 -28.63
C VAL A 432 -8.65 16.26 -28.50
N ASN A 433 -9.55 16.54 -27.56
CA ASN A 433 -10.04 17.88 -27.24
C ASN A 433 -9.47 18.33 -25.90
N ILE A 434 -8.77 19.47 -25.87
CA ILE A 434 -8.19 20.05 -24.66
C ILE A 434 -8.62 21.52 -24.57
N SER A 435 -9.30 21.90 -23.49
CA SER A 435 -9.81 23.27 -23.29
C SER A 435 -9.68 23.73 -21.85
N GLY A 436 -9.34 25.00 -21.68
CA GLY A 436 -9.37 25.73 -20.40
C GLY A 436 -9.70 27.20 -20.65
N ASP A 437 -10.61 27.77 -19.85
CA ASP A 437 -11.07 29.16 -20.03
C ASP A 437 -9.93 30.19 -19.97
N ASN A 438 -8.93 29.93 -19.12
CA ASN A 438 -7.70 30.72 -18.97
C ASN A 438 -6.48 30.06 -19.64
N GLY A 439 -6.71 29.11 -20.55
CA GLY A 439 -5.72 28.56 -21.47
C GLY A 439 -5.25 27.13 -21.20
N VAL A 440 -4.39 26.67 -22.10
CA VAL A 440 -3.79 25.34 -22.10
C VAL A 440 -2.28 25.48 -22.16
N GLU A 441 -1.57 24.83 -21.24
CA GLU A 441 -0.11 24.82 -21.16
C GLU A 441 0.39 23.39 -21.33
N ILE A 442 1.20 23.16 -22.36
CA ILE A 442 1.85 21.86 -22.60
C ILE A 442 3.36 22.07 -22.57
N SER A 443 4.06 21.32 -21.73
CA SER A 443 5.50 21.47 -21.50
C SER A 443 6.21 20.12 -21.41
N THR A 444 7.52 20.14 -21.57
CA THR A 444 8.39 18.97 -21.37
C THR A 444 9.19 19.11 -20.10
N ALA A 445 9.61 17.98 -19.57
CA ALA A 445 10.42 17.88 -18.38
C ALA A 445 11.72 17.15 -18.70
N ASN A 446 12.83 17.64 -18.15
CA ASN A 446 14.17 17.15 -18.47
C ASN A 446 14.61 16.10 -17.46
N ASN A 447 15.20 15.01 -17.97
CA ASN A 447 16.02 14.11 -17.18
C ASN A 447 17.42 14.72 -17.03
N THR A 448 18.07 14.55 -15.88
CA THR A 448 19.40 15.10 -15.60
C THR A 448 20.33 14.05 -15.03
#